data_AF-A0A353E786-F1
#
_entry.id   AF-A0A353E786-F1
#
_cell.length_a   1.000
_cell.length_b   1.000
_cell.length_c   1.000
_cell.angle_alpha   90.00
_cell.angle_beta   90.00
_cell.angle_gamma   90.00
#
_symmetry.space_group_name_H-M   'P 1'
#
loop_
_entity.id
_entity.type
_entity.pdbx_description
1 polymer ?
#
loop_
_entity_poly.entity_id
_entity_poly.type
_entity_poly.pdbx_seq_one_letter_code
_entity_poly.pdbx_strand_id
1 'polypeptide(L)'
;YIASMFESSFSMAGMKVERSGEYGGWNPNPKSDILEHVIKIYKEQNGVEGKVQAVHAGLECSIILSKYPDLDVVSFGPTLLSPHTANERCQISCVAPFWNLMKQLLEEIPAK
;
A
#
# COMPACT_ATOMS: atom_id res chain seq x y z
N TYR A 1 -20.54 -10.65 1.56
CA TYR A 1 -20.96 -11.51 0.43
C TYR A 1 -20.06 -12.74 0.29
N ILE A 2 -18.75 -12.61 0.00
CA ILE A 2 -17.86 -13.77 -0.22
C ILE A 2 -17.81 -14.73 0.97
N ALA A 3 -17.54 -14.22 2.18
CA ALA A 3 -17.48 -15.06 3.36
C ALA A 3 -18.83 -15.77 3.65
N SER A 4 -19.95 -15.11 3.33
CA SER A 4 -21.30 -15.67 3.45
C SER A 4 -21.53 -16.82 2.46
N MET A 5 -21.00 -16.72 1.23
CA MET A 5 -21.07 -17.83 0.27
C MET A 5 -20.34 -19.08 0.76
N PHE A 6 -19.15 -18.91 1.35
CA PHE A 6 -18.43 -20.04 1.98
C PHE A 6 -19.24 -20.63 3.13
N GLU A 7 -19.74 -19.79 4.02
CA GLU A 7 -20.55 -20.23 5.16
C GLU A 7 -21.80 -21.01 4.72
N SER A 8 -22.54 -20.54 3.72
CA SER A 8 -23.69 -21.26 3.17
C SER A 8 -23.31 -22.63 2.62
N SER A 9 -22.27 -22.71 1.78
CA SER A 9 -21.82 -23.96 1.17
C SER A 9 -21.35 -25.00 2.20
N PHE A 10 -20.54 -24.58 3.17
CA PHE A 10 -20.04 -25.49 4.20
C PHE A 10 -21.11 -25.87 5.23
N SER A 11 -22.04 -24.95 5.55
CA SER A 11 -23.17 -25.27 6.42
C SER A 11 -24.10 -26.30 5.80
N MET A 12 -24.36 -26.22 4.47
CA MET A 12 -25.11 -27.26 3.76
C MET A 12 -24.42 -28.63 3.79
N ALA A 13 -23.10 -28.67 3.94
CA ALA A 13 -22.32 -29.90 4.13
C ALA A 13 -22.23 -30.35 5.61
N GLY A 14 -22.94 -29.68 6.53
CA GLY A 14 -22.93 -30.00 7.96
C GLY A 14 -21.67 -29.56 8.72
N MET A 15 -20.86 -28.67 8.14
CA MET A 15 -19.63 -28.17 8.76
C MET A 15 -19.87 -26.86 9.52
N LYS A 16 -19.13 -26.66 10.62
CA LYS A 16 -19.06 -25.37 11.33
C LYS A 16 -18.04 -24.46 10.64
N VAL A 17 -18.39 -23.20 10.44
CA VAL A 17 -17.50 -22.17 9.89
C VAL A 17 -17.17 -21.14 10.97
N GLU A 18 -15.89 -20.82 11.11
CA GLU A 18 -15.39 -19.76 11.99
C GLU A 18 -14.59 -18.75 11.15
N ARG A 19 -14.72 -17.46 11.47
CA ARG A 19 -14.02 -16.37 10.78
C ARG A 19 -13.13 -15.63 11.77
N SER A 20 -11.96 -15.21 11.34
CA SER A 20 -11.01 -14.45 12.14
C SER A 20 -10.11 -13.59 11.24
N GLY A 21 -9.37 -12.65 11.85
CA GLY A 21 -8.35 -11.86 11.15
C GLY A 21 -8.91 -10.86 10.13
N GLU A 22 -10.13 -10.36 10.32
CA GLU A 22 -10.70 -9.34 9.44
C GLU A 22 -9.91 -8.03 9.53
N TYR A 23 -9.56 -7.48 8.38
CA TYR A 23 -9.02 -6.13 8.24
C TYR A 23 -9.63 -5.45 7.01
N GLY A 24 -9.70 -4.12 7.05
CA GLY A 24 -10.30 -3.32 5.99
C GLY A 24 -9.42 -3.21 4.74
N GLY A 25 -10.03 -2.81 3.63
CA GLY A 25 -9.30 -2.32 2.46
C GLY A 25 -8.91 -0.85 2.61
N TRP A 26 -7.90 -0.41 1.85
CA TRP A 26 -7.55 1.00 1.71
C TRP A 26 -8.08 1.51 0.36
N ASN A 27 -9.07 2.40 0.41
CA ASN A 27 -9.63 3.01 -0.80
C ASN A 27 -8.69 4.12 -1.32
N PRO A 28 -8.43 4.20 -2.63
CA PRO A 28 -7.65 5.29 -3.21
C PRO A 28 -8.29 6.65 -2.91
N ASN A 29 -7.47 7.65 -2.60
CA ASN A 29 -7.85 9.05 -2.56
C ASN A 29 -7.28 9.78 -3.80
N PRO A 30 -8.09 10.09 -4.83
CA PRO A 30 -7.63 10.80 -6.02
C PRO A 30 -7.23 12.27 -5.76
N LYS A 31 -7.58 12.83 -4.60
CA LYS A 31 -7.27 14.22 -4.19
C LYS A 31 -6.28 14.22 -3.02
N SER A 32 -5.22 13.41 -3.14
CA SER A 32 -4.20 13.26 -2.11
C SER A 32 -3.04 14.19 -2.42
N ASP A 33 -2.84 15.20 -1.58
CA ASP A 33 -1.77 16.19 -1.74
C ASP A 33 -0.40 15.50 -1.61
N ILE A 34 -0.26 14.54 -0.69
CA ILE A 34 0.98 13.79 -0.52
C ILE A 34 1.27 12.90 -1.73
N LEU A 35 0.24 12.32 -2.37
CA LEU A 35 0.41 11.54 -3.59
C LEU A 35 0.92 12.41 -4.75
N GLU A 36 0.31 13.58 -4.95
CA GLU A 36 0.73 14.54 -5.98
C GLU A 36 2.19 14.97 -5.76
N HIS A 37 2.58 15.23 -4.51
CA HIS A 37 3.95 15.60 -4.16
C HIS A 37 4.95 14.48 -4.48
N VAL A 38 4.64 13.24 -4.10
CA VAL A 38 5.51 12.08 -4.39
C VAL A 38 5.69 11.88 -5.90
N ILE A 39 4.62 11.99 -6.70
CA ILE A 39 4.71 11.81 -8.16
C ILE A 39 5.55 12.93 -8.79
N LYS A 40 5.38 14.17 -8.34
CA LYS A 40 6.18 15.32 -8.78
C LYS A 40 7.67 15.07 -8.55
N ILE A 41 8.08 14.76 -7.31
CA ILE A 41 9.49 14.51 -6.98
C ILE A 41 10.02 13.30 -7.76
N TYR A 42 9.23 12.23 -7.87
CA TYR A 42 9.61 11.05 -8.63
C TYR A 42 9.92 11.41 -10.09
N LYS A 43 9.07 12.22 -10.73
CA LYS A 43 9.26 12.67 -12.11
C LYS A 43 10.49 13.56 -12.25
N GLU A 44 10.74 14.47 -11.31
CA GLU A 44 11.93 15.33 -11.32
C GLU A 44 13.23 14.52 -11.21
N GLN A 45 13.27 13.49 -10.35
CA GLN A 45 14.45 12.66 -10.17
C GLN A 45 14.70 11.69 -11.32
N ASN A 46 13.65 11.16 -11.95
CA ASN A 46 13.75 10.03 -12.89
C ASN A 46 13.43 10.39 -14.35
N GLY A 47 12.88 11.59 -14.61
CA GLY A 47 12.47 12.03 -15.94
C GLY A 47 11.25 11.31 -16.52
N VAL A 48 10.58 10.47 -15.73
CA VAL A 48 9.43 9.65 -16.14
C VAL A 48 8.33 9.70 -15.07
N GLU A 49 7.08 9.54 -15.49
CA GLU A 49 5.94 9.52 -14.58
C GLU A 49 6.00 8.31 -13.63
N GLY A 50 5.73 8.56 -12.34
CA GLY A 50 5.51 7.52 -11.35
C GLY A 50 4.24 6.73 -11.67
N LYS A 51 4.25 5.42 -11.41
CA LYS A 51 3.06 4.57 -11.59
C LYS A 51 2.24 4.55 -10.31
N VAL A 52 1.02 5.10 -10.37
CA VAL A 52 0.05 5.02 -9.28
C VAL A 52 -0.81 3.78 -9.47
N GLN A 53 -0.84 2.89 -8.47
CA GLN A 53 -1.56 1.62 -8.56
C GLN A 53 -2.20 1.25 -7.22
N ALA A 54 -3.37 0.60 -7.30
CA ALA A 54 -3.87 -0.21 -6.21
C ALA A 54 -3.30 -1.62 -6.31
N VAL A 55 -2.99 -2.24 -5.17
CA VAL A 55 -2.48 -3.62 -5.11
C VAL A 55 -3.55 -4.56 -4.55
N HIS A 56 -3.63 -5.78 -5.08
CA HIS A 56 -4.48 -6.83 -4.51
C HIS A 56 -3.72 -7.57 -3.40
N ALA A 57 -3.35 -6.82 -2.36
CA ALA A 57 -2.63 -7.27 -1.19
C ALA A 57 -3.06 -6.45 0.04
N GLY A 58 -2.73 -6.93 1.23
CA GLY A 58 -2.95 -6.16 2.46
C GLY A 58 -1.84 -5.13 2.68
N LEU A 59 -2.22 -3.90 3.03
CA LEU A 59 -1.32 -2.87 3.52
C LEU A 59 -1.87 -2.31 4.82
N GLU A 60 -1.00 -2.03 5.79
CA GLU A 60 -1.41 -1.46 7.08
C GLU A 60 -2.08 -0.07 6.96
N CYS A 61 -1.98 0.60 5.79
CA CYS A 61 -2.67 1.86 5.51
C CYS A 61 -4.18 1.79 5.82
N SER A 62 -4.84 0.65 5.58
CA SER A 62 -6.26 0.51 5.93
C SER A 62 -6.51 0.56 7.44
N ILE A 63 -5.60 -0.04 8.22
CA ILE A 63 -5.65 -0.04 9.68
C ILE A 63 -5.31 1.35 10.22
N ILE A 64 -4.29 2.01 9.67
CA ILE A 64 -3.88 3.37 10.05
C ILE A 64 -5.04 4.35 9.83
N LEU A 65 -5.67 4.34 8.64
CA LEU A 65 -6.79 5.22 8.31
C LEU A 65 -8.05 4.93 9.12
N SER A 66 -8.26 3.68 9.57
CA SER A 66 -9.39 3.38 10.47
C SER A 66 -9.28 4.08 11.83
N LYS A 67 -8.05 4.43 12.25
CA LYS A 67 -7.79 5.19 13.48
C LYS A 67 -7.64 6.69 13.24
N TYR A 68 -7.09 7.07 12.08
CA TYR A 68 -6.85 8.46 11.68
C TYR A 68 -7.47 8.72 10.30
N PRO A 69 -8.80 8.90 10.22
CA PRO A 69 -9.51 9.00 8.93
C PRO A 69 -9.10 10.20 8.08
N ASP A 70 -8.66 11.27 8.74
CA ASP A 70 -8.28 12.54 8.09
C ASP A 70 -6.80 12.59 7.68
N LEU A 71 -6.02 11.52 7.94
CA LEU A 71 -4.61 11.48 7.56
C LEU A 71 -4.49 11.24 6.05
N ASP A 72 -3.73 12.08 5.37
CA ASP A 72 -3.35 11.83 3.97
C ASP A 72 -2.16 10.87 3.92
N VAL A 73 -2.29 9.77 3.18
CA VAL A 73 -1.31 8.68 3.18
C VAL A 73 -0.95 8.22 1.78
N VAL A 74 0.32 7.87 1.60
CA VAL A 74 0.86 7.24 0.39
C VAL A 74 1.80 6.11 0.79
N SER A 75 1.86 5.05 0.00
CA SER A 75 2.77 3.92 0.18
C SER A 75 3.69 3.83 -1.03
N PHE A 76 5.00 3.82 -0.79
CA PHE A 76 6.04 3.64 -1.81
C PHE A 76 7.26 2.96 -1.19
N GLY A 77 8.10 2.33 -2.00
CA GLY A 77 9.26 1.58 -1.50
C GLY A 77 10.18 1.08 -2.62
N PRO A 78 11.31 0.47 -2.26
CA PRO A 78 12.19 -0.17 -3.22
C PRO A 78 11.57 -1.44 -3.80
N THR A 79 12.09 -1.89 -4.94
CA THR A 79 11.76 -3.18 -5.53
C THR A 79 12.30 -4.32 -4.69
N LEU A 80 11.38 -5.03 -4.02
CA LEU A 80 11.62 -6.34 -3.42
C LEU A 80 11.07 -7.44 -4.33
N LEU A 81 11.81 -8.54 -4.43
CA LEU A 81 11.43 -9.71 -5.24
C LEU A 81 11.23 -10.92 -4.34
N SER A 82 10.14 -11.64 -4.58
CA SER A 82 9.78 -12.86 -3.85
C SER A 82 9.66 -12.69 -2.32
N PRO A 83 9.00 -11.62 -1.82
CA PRO A 83 8.78 -11.45 -0.38
C PRO A 83 8.04 -12.66 0.21
N HIS A 84 8.30 -12.96 1.49
CA HIS A 84 7.73 -14.10 2.21
C HIS A 84 8.20 -15.49 1.73
N THR A 85 9.33 -15.54 1.02
CA THR A 85 9.95 -16.79 0.59
C THR A 85 11.42 -16.83 1.00
N ALA A 86 12.02 -18.02 1.02
CA ALA A 86 13.47 -18.15 1.23
C ALA A 86 14.32 -17.48 0.12
N ASN A 87 13.69 -17.09 -1.00
CA ASN A 87 14.32 -16.40 -2.12
C ASN A 87 14.10 -14.88 -2.09
N GLU A 88 13.59 -14.34 -0.98
CA GLU A 88 13.38 -12.91 -0.80
C GLU A 88 14.69 -12.13 -0.99
N ARG A 89 14.62 -11.07 -1.80
CA ARG A 89 15.79 -10.26 -2.13
C ARG A 89 15.39 -8.84 -2.52
N CYS A 90 16.27 -7.90 -2.23
CA CYS A 90 16.13 -6.50 -2.61
C CYS A 90 16.96 -6.20 -3.86
N GLN A 91 16.39 -5.46 -4.81
CA GLN A 91 17.13 -4.98 -5.97
C GLN A 91 17.99 -3.77 -5.57
N ILE A 92 19.28 -3.98 -5.30
CA ILE A 92 20.19 -2.93 -4.76
C ILE A 92 20.14 -1.63 -5.59
N SER A 93 20.03 -1.73 -6.92
CA SER A 93 20.02 -0.56 -7.81
C SER A 93 18.85 0.41 -7.56
N CYS A 94 17.75 -0.03 -6.94
CA CYS A 94 16.61 0.84 -6.63
C CYS A 94 16.64 1.45 -5.22
N VAL A 95 17.57 1.02 -4.35
CA VAL A 95 17.64 1.48 -2.95
C VAL A 95 18.04 2.95 -2.87
N ALA A 96 19.08 3.36 -3.60
CA ALA A 96 19.52 4.75 -3.61
C ALA A 96 18.47 5.71 -4.22
N PRO A 97 17.84 5.41 -5.37
CA PRO A 97 16.70 6.18 -5.87
C PRO A 97 15.56 6.31 -4.87
N PHE A 98 15.13 5.20 -4.24
CA PHE A 98 14.11 5.22 -3.19
C PHE A 98 14.49 6.13 -2.02
N TRP A 99 15.73 6.03 -1.53
CA TRP A 99 16.21 6.84 -0.42
C TRP A 99 16.25 8.33 -0.78
N ASN A 100 16.67 8.68 -1.99
CA ASN A 100 16.67 10.06 -2.45
C ASN A 100 15.26 10.64 -2.60
N LEU A 101 14.31 9.86 -3.11
CA LEU A 101 12.90 10.25 -3.15
C LEU A 101 12.35 10.53 -1.75
N MET A 102 12.62 9.64 -0.80
CA MET A 102 12.17 9.78 0.58
C MET A 102 12.75 11.05 1.23
N LYS A 103 14.07 11.27 1.11
CA LYS A 103 14.71 12.47 1.66
C LYS A 103 14.14 13.76 1.09
N GLN A 104 14.05 13.86 -0.25
CA GLN A 104 13.55 15.07 -0.89
C GLN A 104 12.07 15.32 -0.52
N LEU A 105 11.26 14.27 -0.39
CA LEU A 105 9.88 14.39 0.10
C LEU A 105 9.82 15.00 1.50
N LEU A 106 10.69 14.57 2.41
CA LEU A 106 10.76 15.13 3.76
C LEU A 106 11.28 16.57 3.79
N GLU A 107 12.25 16.90 2.94
CA GLU A 107 12.81 18.26 2.81
C GLU A 107 11.79 19.24 2.24
N GLU A 108 10.88 18.78 1.37
CA GLU A 108 9.87 19.60 0.71
C GLU A 108 8.50 19.59 1.41
N ILE A 109 8.38 19.03 2.62
CA ILE A 109 7.09 19.05 3.34
C ILE A 109 6.57 20.50 3.44
N PRO A 110 5.34 20.77 3.00
CA PRO A 110 4.79 22.13 3.01
C PRO A 110 4.64 22.64 4.44
N ALA A 111 4.87 23.94 4.62
CA ALA A 111 4.50 24.62 5.86
C ALA A 111 2.97 24.60 6.03
N LYS A 112 2.53 24.49 7.29
CA LYS A 112 1.10 24.55 7.65
C LYS A 112 0.53 25.95 7.49
#